data_AF-A0A8T5U4G4-F1
#
_entry.id   AF-A0A8T5U4G4-F1
#
_cell.length_a   1.000
_cell.length_b   1.000
_cell.length_c   1.000
_cell.angle_alpha   90.00
_cell.angle_beta   90.00
_cell.angle_gamma   90.00
#
_symmetry.space_group_name_H-M   'P 1'
#
loop_
_entity.id
_entity.type
_entity.pdbx_description
1 polymer ?
#
loop_
_entity_poly.entity_id
_entity_poly.type
_entity_poly.pdbx_seq_one_letter_code
_entity_poly.pdbx_strand_id
1 'polypeptide(L)'
;MSNQGKSIRLERLFDRKSKKTIIIPMDHGLTVGTIKGLENLAEMVDKVALGGANAVIEHSGMVGAGHRQYGKDIGLIIHLSGATSLAPDPNKKVIVCSVERALKMGADGVSIHINIGADEEPEMLK
;
A
#
# COMPACT_ATOMS: atom_id res chain seq x y z
N MET A 1 -8.72 -12.29 22.00
CA MET A 1 -7.44 -11.80 21.47
C MET A 1 -7.33 -10.32 21.77
N SER A 2 -6.18 -9.84 22.24
CA SER A 2 -5.92 -8.41 22.45
C SER A 2 -5.85 -7.68 21.11
N ASN A 3 -6.70 -6.65 20.92
CA ASN A 3 -6.67 -5.79 19.72
C ASN A 3 -5.59 -4.71 19.78
N GLN A 4 -4.73 -4.69 20.81
CA GLN A 4 -3.74 -3.64 21.03
C GLN A 4 -2.79 -3.45 19.85
N GLY A 5 -2.31 -4.52 19.23
CA GLY A 5 -1.42 -4.44 18.07
C GLY A 5 -2.07 -3.80 16.83
N LYS A 6 -3.39 -3.94 16.67
CA LYS A 6 -4.16 -3.25 15.63
C LYS A 6 -4.35 -1.77 15.99
N SER A 7 -4.70 -1.47 17.23
CA SER A 7 -4.82 -0.09 17.72
C SER A 7 -3.54 0.70 17.53
N ILE A 8 -2.37 0.15 17.90
CA ILE A 8 -1.06 0.80 17.72
C ILE A 8 -0.80 1.14 16.25
N ARG A 9 -1.10 0.23 15.32
CA ARG A 9 -0.92 0.47 13.88
C ARG A 9 -1.90 1.50 13.33
N LEU A 10 -3.16 1.45 13.75
CA LEU A 10 -4.15 2.47 13.38
C LEU A 10 -3.73 3.87 13.84
N GLU A 11 -3.10 4.00 15.01
CA GLU A 11 -2.58 5.28 15.49
C GLU A 11 -1.41 5.84 14.66
N ARG A 12 -0.78 5.03 13.80
CA ARG A 12 0.22 5.49 12.83
C ARG A 12 -0.42 5.95 11.52
N LEU A 13 -1.55 5.34 11.14
CA LEU A 13 -2.29 5.69 9.93
C LEU A 13 -3.16 6.93 10.12
N PHE A 14 -3.64 7.21 11.33
CA PHE A 14 -4.54 8.32 11.62
C PHE A 14 -3.85 9.37 12.50
N ASP A 15 -4.02 10.64 12.17
CA ASP A 15 -3.53 11.73 13.01
C ASP A 15 -4.23 11.70 14.38
N ARG A 16 -3.43 11.69 15.46
CA ARG A 16 -3.93 11.46 16.82
C ARG A 16 -4.86 12.57 17.31
N LYS A 17 -4.69 13.80 16.82
CA LYS A 17 -5.46 14.97 17.24
C LYS A 17 -6.75 15.10 16.44
N SER A 18 -6.64 15.13 15.12
CA SER A 18 -7.77 15.34 14.21
C SER A 18 -8.59 14.08 13.94
N LYS A 19 -8.03 12.88 14.20
CA LYS A 19 -8.60 11.57 13.85
C LYS A 19 -8.84 11.39 12.34
N LYS A 20 -8.20 12.21 11.52
CA LYS A 20 -8.26 12.12 10.05
C LYS A 20 -6.99 11.48 9.51
N THR A 21 -7.06 11.03 8.26
CA THR A 21 -5.93 10.47 7.54
C THR A 21 -5.91 10.97 6.10
N ILE A 22 -4.71 11.24 5.58
CA ILE A 22 -4.44 11.41 4.16
C ILE A 22 -3.51 10.27 3.75
N ILE A 23 -3.99 9.43 2.82
CA ILE A 23 -3.26 8.27 2.33
C ILE A 23 -3.00 8.48 0.84
N ILE A 24 -1.74 8.38 0.41
CA ILE A 24 -1.37 8.55 -0.99
C ILE A 24 -1.10 7.18 -1.62
N PRO A 25 -1.89 6.76 -2.63
CA PRO A 25 -1.65 5.51 -3.34
C PRO A 25 -0.47 5.65 -4.31
N MET A 26 0.51 4.75 -4.19
CA MET A 26 1.75 4.73 -4.97
C MET A 26 2.05 3.32 -5.52
N ASP A 27 1.04 2.47 -5.61
CA ASP A 27 1.07 1.06 -6.00
C ASP A 27 0.93 0.80 -7.51
N HIS A 28 0.72 1.85 -8.30
CA HIS A 28 0.56 1.81 -9.75
C HIS A 28 1.70 1.06 -10.48
N GLY A 29 2.91 1.08 -9.92
CA GLY A 29 4.12 0.50 -10.52
C GLY A 29 4.00 -0.98 -10.89
N LEU A 30 3.24 -1.77 -10.12
CA LEU A 30 2.98 -3.18 -10.47
C LEU A 30 2.09 -3.31 -11.71
N THR A 31 1.04 -2.48 -11.80
CA THR A 31 0.01 -2.65 -12.83
C THR A 31 0.47 -2.10 -14.17
N VAL A 32 1.05 -0.90 -14.18
CA VAL A 32 1.35 -0.15 -15.42
C VAL A 32 2.85 0.12 -15.62
N GLY A 33 3.72 -0.42 -14.77
CA GLY A 33 5.15 -0.13 -14.79
C GLY A 33 5.48 1.26 -14.25
N THR A 34 6.71 1.71 -14.47
CA THR A 34 7.17 3.03 -14.01
C THR A 34 6.40 4.14 -14.72
N ILE A 35 5.62 4.90 -13.96
CA ILE A 35 4.89 6.08 -14.43
C ILE A 35 5.58 7.37 -14.01
N LYS A 36 5.25 8.45 -14.70
CA LYS A 36 5.75 9.79 -14.37
C LYS A 36 5.47 10.14 -12.92
N GLY A 37 6.50 10.52 -12.17
CA GLY A 37 6.46 10.85 -10.74
C GLY A 37 6.83 9.69 -9.81
N LEU A 38 6.88 8.44 -10.31
CA LEU A 38 7.30 7.25 -9.53
C LEU A 38 8.64 6.67 -10.00
N GLU A 39 9.41 7.40 -10.82
CA GLU A 39 10.74 6.99 -11.27
C GLU A 39 11.72 6.87 -10.10
N ASN A 40 11.59 7.77 -9.12
CA ASN A 40 12.35 7.77 -7.87
C ASN A 40 11.39 7.70 -6.68
N LEU A 41 11.09 6.47 -6.25
CA LEU A 41 10.08 6.23 -5.22
C LEU A 41 10.45 6.84 -3.87
N ALA A 42 11.72 6.74 -3.46
CA ALA A 42 12.20 7.34 -2.20
C ALA A 42 11.98 8.87 -2.18
N GLU A 43 12.32 9.56 -3.27
CA GLU A 43 12.10 11.01 -3.37
C GLU A 43 10.61 11.37 -3.35
N MET A 44 9.77 10.58 -4.03
CA MET A 44 8.33 10.83 -4.04
C MET A 44 7.70 10.58 -2.67
N VAL A 45 8.08 9.51 -1.97
CA VAL A 45 7.64 9.21 -0.60
C VAL A 45 8.05 10.35 0.34
N ASP A 46 9.25 10.91 0.19
CA ASP A 46 9.69 12.06 0.98
C ASP A 46 8.84 13.30 0.72
N LYS A 47 8.58 13.64 -0.55
CA LYS A 47 7.67 14.74 -0.91
C LYS A 47 6.27 14.56 -0.34
N VAL A 48 5.73 13.35 -0.41
CA VAL A 48 4.42 13.00 0.16
C VAL A 48 4.40 13.19 1.68
N ALA A 49 5.44 12.72 2.37
CA ALA A 49 5.58 12.89 3.82
C ALA A 49 5.71 14.36 4.23
N LEU A 50 6.53 15.15 3.51
CA LEU A 50 6.68 16.59 3.72
C LEU A 50 5.39 17.36 3.41
N GLY A 51 4.60 16.89 2.46
CA GLY A 51 3.26 17.41 2.15
C GLY A 51 2.20 17.13 3.23
N GLY A 52 2.55 16.35 4.26
CA GLY A 52 1.68 16.10 5.42
C GLY A 52 0.81 14.84 5.32
N ALA A 53 1.10 13.94 4.37
CA ALA A 53 0.41 12.66 4.32
C ALA A 53 0.70 11.80 5.55
N ASN A 54 -0.27 10.97 5.93
CA ASN A 54 -0.15 10.06 7.07
C ASN A 54 0.38 8.70 6.67
N ALA A 55 0.08 8.24 5.45
CA ALA A 55 0.49 6.92 4.96
C ALA A 55 0.64 6.88 3.44
N VAL A 56 1.38 5.88 2.97
CA VAL A 56 1.45 5.49 1.55
C VAL A 56 0.94 4.06 1.36
N ILE A 57 0.45 3.76 0.17
CA ILE A 57 0.09 2.40 -0.27
C ILE A 57 1.04 1.96 -1.38
N GLU A 58 1.70 0.82 -1.21
CA GLU A 58 2.67 0.28 -2.17
C GLU A 58 2.57 -1.24 -2.29
N HIS A 59 3.07 -1.81 -3.38
CA HIS A 59 3.30 -3.25 -3.46
C HIS A 59 4.59 -3.65 -2.73
N SER A 60 4.65 -4.90 -2.26
CA SER A 60 5.80 -5.40 -1.48
C SER A 60 7.14 -5.33 -2.23
N GLY A 61 7.16 -5.34 -3.56
CA GLY A 61 8.37 -5.15 -4.36
C GLY A 61 8.88 -3.70 -4.39
N MET A 62 8.04 -2.74 -4.06
CA MET A 62 8.31 -1.31 -4.14
C MET A 62 8.83 -0.73 -2.82
N VAL A 63 8.39 -1.28 -1.68
CA VAL A 63 8.72 -0.79 -0.33
C VAL A 63 10.22 -0.56 -0.11
N GLY A 64 11.09 -1.45 -0.62
CA GLY A 64 12.53 -1.29 -0.47
C GLY A 64 13.09 -0.06 -1.20
N ALA A 65 12.55 0.25 -2.38
CA ALA A 65 12.93 1.43 -3.15
C ALA A 65 12.26 2.72 -2.65
N GLY A 66 11.13 2.60 -1.95
CA GLY A 66 10.40 3.72 -1.33
C GLY A 66 10.84 4.03 0.10
N HIS A 67 11.63 3.15 0.72
CA HIS A 67 12.07 3.32 2.09
C HIS A 67 13.00 4.53 2.23
N ARG A 68 12.47 5.61 2.79
CA ARG A 68 13.29 6.75 3.18
C ARG A 68 14.06 6.43 4.46
N GLN A 69 15.28 6.96 4.53
CA GLN A 69 16.20 6.73 5.65
C GLN A 69 16.29 7.93 6.62
N TYR A 70 15.41 8.94 6.46
CA TYR A 70 15.45 10.20 7.21
C TYR A 70 14.05 10.83 7.35
N GLY A 71 13.91 11.85 8.21
CA GLY A 71 12.69 12.66 8.37
C GLY A 71 11.62 12.05 9.29
N LYS A 72 10.41 12.64 9.33
CA LYS A 72 9.27 12.17 10.17
C LYS A 72 8.52 10.97 9.57
N ASP A 73 8.45 9.85 10.28
CA ASP A 73 7.88 8.59 9.77
C ASP A 73 6.48 8.74 9.15
N ILE A 74 6.24 7.94 8.11
CA ILE A 74 4.98 7.83 7.38
C ILE A 74 4.48 6.38 7.50
N GLY A 75 3.17 6.21 7.68
CA GLY A 75 2.57 4.88 7.79
C GLY A 75 2.69 4.09 6.49
N LEU A 76 2.83 2.77 6.61
CA LEU A 76 2.99 1.87 5.47
C LEU A 76 1.79 0.94 5.32
N ILE A 77 1.13 0.98 4.16
CA ILE A 77 0.11 0.01 3.76
C ILE A 77 0.65 -0.80 2.59
N ILE A 78 0.62 -2.12 2.69
CA ILE A 78 1.05 -3.00 1.59
C ILE A 78 -0.16 -3.54 0.84
N HIS A 79 -0.21 -3.30 -0.47
CA HIS A 79 -1.23 -3.84 -1.36
C HIS A 79 -0.92 -5.32 -1.67
N LEU A 80 -1.83 -6.21 -1.29
CA LEU A 80 -1.64 -7.65 -1.31
C LEU A 80 -2.10 -8.31 -2.60
N SER A 81 -3.00 -7.67 -3.35
CA SER A 81 -3.56 -8.18 -4.59
C SER A 81 -3.09 -7.37 -5.79
N GLY A 82 -2.86 -7.98 -6.94
CA GLY A 82 -2.45 -7.23 -8.14
C GLY A 82 -2.74 -7.97 -9.43
N ALA A 83 -2.64 -7.25 -10.53
CA ALA A 83 -2.59 -7.78 -11.89
C ALA A 83 -1.84 -6.76 -12.75
N THR A 84 -1.15 -7.22 -13.79
CA THR A 84 -0.45 -6.32 -14.73
C THR A 84 -1.35 -5.97 -15.91
N SER A 85 -1.12 -4.83 -16.54
CA SER A 85 -1.77 -4.46 -17.82
C SER A 85 -1.38 -5.38 -18.98
N LEU A 86 -0.36 -6.22 -18.79
CA LEU A 86 0.12 -7.21 -19.75
C LEU A 86 -0.61 -8.57 -19.61
N ALA A 87 -1.42 -8.74 -18.57
CA ALA A 87 -2.18 -9.96 -18.37
C ALA A 87 -3.29 -10.11 -19.43
N PRO A 88 -3.64 -11.34 -19.84
CA PRO A 88 -4.79 -11.58 -20.73
C PRO A 88 -6.10 -10.98 -20.20
N ASP A 89 -6.27 -11.01 -18.87
CA ASP A 89 -7.31 -10.25 -18.17
C ASP A 89 -6.69 -9.42 -17.03
N PRO A 90 -6.59 -8.09 -17.19
CA PRO A 90 -6.12 -7.17 -16.15
C PRO A 90 -7.11 -6.99 -14.97
N ASN A 91 -8.36 -7.43 -15.12
CA ASN A 91 -9.36 -7.34 -14.05
C ASN A 91 -9.23 -8.45 -13.02
N LYS A 92 -8.71 -9.61 -13.40
CA LYS A 92 -8.37 -10.71 -12.49
C LYS A 92 -7.25 -10.35 -11.51
N LYS A 93 -7.60 -9.71 -10.38
CA LYS A 93 -6.65 -9.45 -9.29
C LYS A 93 -6.36 -10.74 -8.53
N VAL A 94 -5.08 -11.05 -8.37
CA VAL A 94 -4.61 -12.23 -7.63
C VAL A 94 -3.80 -11.80 -6.41
N ILE A 95 -3.76 -12.64 -5.37
CA ILE A 95 -2.89 -12.40 -4.22
C ILE A 95 -1.42 -12.54 -4.63
N VAL A 96 -0.65 -11.47 -4.45
CA VAL A 96 0.78 -11.37 -4.77
C VAL A 96 1.65 -11.19 -3.51
N CYS A 97 1.05 -11.01 -2.33
CA CYS A 97 1.75 -10.89 -1.07
C CYS A 97 0.91 -11.45 0.10
N SER A 98 1.55 -12.22 0.99
CA SER A 98 0.94 -12.69 2.24
C SER A 98 0.96 -11.61 3.34
N VAL A 99 0.04 -11.68 4.30
CA VAL A 99 0.03 -10.80 5.48
C VAL A 99 1.31 -10.95 6.31
N GLU A 100 1.85 -12.17 6.44
CA GLU A 100 3.07 -12.47 7.20
C GLU A 100 4.29 -11.77 6.59
N ARG A 101 4.39 -11.77 5.26
CA ARG A 101 5.41 -11.02 4.53
C ARG A 101 5.25 -9.52 4.76
N ALA A 102 4.03 -8.99 4.62
CA ALA A 102 3.77 -7.57 4.85
C ALA A 102 4.13 -7.14 6.28
N LEU A 103 3.83 -7.99 7.27
CA LEU A 103 4.17 -7.78 8.67
C LEU A 103 5.69 -7.70 8.88
N LYS A 104 6.46 -8.63 8.28
CA LYS A 104 7.94 -8.62 8.35
C LYS A 104 8.55 -7.38 7.70
N MET A 105 7.87 -6.78 6.75
CA MET A 105 8.27 -5.53 6.10
C MET A 105 7.88 -4.27 6.88
N GLY A 106 7.25 -4.42 8.04
CA GLY A 106 6.89 -3.30 8.91
C GLY A 106 5.55 -2.64 8.57
N ALA A 107 4.66 -3.29 7.81
CA ALA A 107 3.37 -2.72 7.47
C ALA A 107 2.51 -2.37 8.70
N ASP A 108 1.88 -1.20 8.64
CA ASP A 108 0.85 -0.73 9.56
C ASP A 108 -0.56 -1.12 9.07
N GLY A 109 -0.71 -1.37 7.77
CA GLY A 109 -1.94 -1.88 7.18
C GLY A 109 -1.69 -2.75 5.95
N VAL A 110 -2.74 -3.42 5.51
CA VAL A 110 -2.76 -4.14 4.22
C VAL A 110 -4.01 -3.76 3.46
N SER A 111 -3.94 -3.81 2.13
CA SER A 111 -5.10 -3.56 1.26
C SER A 111 -5.23 -4.67 0.22
N ILE A 112 -6.46 -4.90 -0.23
CA ILE A 112 -6.80 -5.75 -1.36
C ILE A 112 -7.73 -4.99 -2.30
N HIS A 113 -7.77 -5.38 -3.56
CA HIS A 113 -8.63 -4.81 -4.59
C HIS A 113 -9.54 -5.92 -5.11
N ILE A 114 -10.84 -5.66 -5.01
CA ILE A 114 -11.89 -6.51 -5.55
C ILE A 114 -12.57 -5.74 -6.70
N ASN A 115 -12.53 -6.29 -7.90
CA ASN A 115 -13.24 -5.75 -9.05
C ASN A 115 -14.66 -6.33 -9.08
N ILE A 116 -15.62 -5.59 -8.52
CA ILE A 116 -17.03 -5.99 -8.52
C ILE A 116 -17.56 -6.02 -9.96
N GLY A 117 -18.24 -7.11 -10.31
CA GLY A 117 -18.77 -7.39 -11.65
C GLY A 117 -17.77 -8.04 -12.62
N ALA A 118 -16.53 -8.30 -12.21
CA ALA A 118 -15.62 -9.14 -12.98
C ALA A 118 -16.00 -10.62 -12.86
N ASP A 119 -15.67 -11.41 -13.87
CA ASP A 119 -15.94 -12.87 -13.87
C ASP A 119 -15.28 -13.55 -12.65
N GLU A 120 -14.11 -13.06 -12.20
CA GLU A 120 -13.40 -13.55 -11.02
C GLU A 120 -13.70 -12.83 -9.69
N GLU A 121 -14.75 -12.00 -9.62
CA GLU A 121 -15.18 -11.41 -8.34
C GLU A 121 -15.33 -12.46 -7.22
N PRO A 122 -15.96 -13.64 -7.44
CA PRO A 122 -16.10 -14.65 -6.40
C PRO A 122 -14.76 -15.18 -5.84
N GLU A 123 -13.70 -15.19 -6.65
CA GLU A 123 -12.35 -15.55 -6.21
C GLU A 123 -11.70 -14.42 -5.41
N MET A 124 -11.94 -13.15 -5.77
CA MET A 124 -11.38 -11.99 -5.07
C MET A 124 -12.03 -11.74 -3.70
N LEU A 125 -13.27 -12.20 -3.49
CA LEU A 125 -14.01 -12.08 -2.23
C LEU A 125 -13.60 -13.09 -1.13
N LYS A 126 -12.76 -14.08 -1.45
CA LYS A 126 -12.41 -15.19 -0.54
C LYS A 126 -11.39 -14.83 0.53
#